data_AF-A0A7L1DTX1-F1
#
_entry.id   AF-A0A7L1DTX1-F1
#
_cell.length_a   1.000
_cell.length_b   1.000
_cell.length_c   1.000
_cell.angle_alpha   90.00
_cell.angle_beta   90.00
_cell.angle_gamma   90.00
#
_symmetry.space_group_name_H-M   'P 1'
#
loop_
_entity.id
_entity.type
_entity.pdbx_description
1 polymer ?
#
loop_
_entity_poly.entity_id
_entity_poly.type
_entity_poly.pdbx_seq_one_letter_code
_entity_poly.pdbx_strand_id
1 'polypeptide(L)'
;FSLPAAARRKQKWSVDPRNSAWSNDDSKFGQKMLEKMGWSKGKGLGAQEQGNPEHIRVKVKNDTLGLGAAINHEDNWIAHQDDFNQLLAELNNCHGQGGTESSMKKQKKTFSLEEKSKSSKKRVHYMKFAKGK
;
A
#
# COMPACT_ATOMS: atom_id res chain seq x y z
N PHE A 1 7.49 -25.39 -30.92
CA PHE A 1 7.49 -23.95 -31.24
C PHE A 1 8.25 -23.21 -30.16
N SER A 2 9.44 -22.68 -30.43
CA SER A 2 10.19 -21.84 -29.51
C SER A 2 9.81 -20.37 -29.73
N LEU A 3 9.58 -19.63 -28.65
CA LEU A 3 9.34 -18.18 -28.70
C LEU A 3 10.68 -17.47 -29.01
N PRO A 4 10.73 -16.61 -30.04
CA PRO A 4 11.94 -15.83 -30.34
C PRO A 4 12.21 -14.82 -29.22
N ALA A 5 13.47 -14.70 -28.81
CA ALA A 5 13.88 -13.79 -27.76
C ALA A 5 13.67 -12.32 -28.16
N ALA A 6 13.13 -11.50 -27.25
CA ALA A 6 12.90 -10.08 -27.49
C ALA A 6 14.22 -9.32 -27.72
N ALA A 7 14.19 -8.37 -28.67
CA ALA A 7 15.36 -7.56 -29.01
C ALA A 7 15.85 -6.75 -27.79
N ARG A 8 17.13 -6.89 -27.45
CA ARG A 8 17.74 -6.15 -26.32
C ARG A 8 17.84 -4.67 -26.68
N ARG A 9 17.06 -3.82 -26.02
CA ARG A 9 17.12 -2.37 -26.18
C ARG A 9 18.30 -1.82 -25.37
N LYS A 10 19.31 -1.25 -26.03
CA LYS A 10 20.41 -0.58 -25.33
C LYS A 10 19.91 0.76 -24.79
N GLN A 11 19.76 0.88 -23.47
CA GLN A 11 19.53 2.17 -22.83
C GLN A 11 20.87 2.90 -22.68
N LYS A 12 20.97 4.07 -23.32
CA LYS A 12 22.12 4.96 -23.18
C LYS A 12 21.91 5.78 -21.91
N TRP A 13 22.59 5.39 -20.83
CA TRP A 13 22.61 6.19 -19.61
C TRP A 13 23.43 7.46 -19.90
N SER A 14 22.88 8.62 -19.56
CA SER A 14 23.65 9.86 -19.55
C SER A 14 24.72 9.76 -18.48
N VAL A 15 25.92 10.32 -18.73
CA VAL A 15 27.05 10.32 -17.77
C VAL A 15 26.64 10.88 -16.41
N ASP A 16 25.67 11.78 -16.38
CA ASP A 16 25.02 12.25 -15.16
C ASP A 16 23.49 12.07 -15.26
N PRO A 17 22.94 10.92 -14.82
CA PRO A 17 21.51 10.65 -14.91
C PRO A 17 20.67 11.49 -13.94
N ARG A 18 21.30 12.15 -12.95
CA ARG A 18 20.60 13.01 -11.96
C ARG A 18 20.88 14.50 -12.17
N ASN A 19 21.63 14.86 -13.20
CA ASN A 19 22.06 16.23 -13.49
C ASN A 19 22.67 16.93 -12.25
N SER A 20 23.42 16.18 -11.45
CA SER A 20 24.10 16.63 -10.24
C SER A 20 25.19 17.67 -10.53
N ALA A 21 25.92 17.54 -11.65
CA ALA A 21 26.97 18.48 -12.04
C ALA A 21 26.40 19.87 -12.35
N TRP A 22 25.20 19.94 -12.94
CA TRP A 22 24.54 21.21 -13.22
C TRP A 22 23.88 21.80 -11.98
N SER A 23 23.21 20.98 -11.16
CA SER A 23 22.48 21.47 -9.97
C SER A 23 23.39 21.94 -8.83
N ASN A 24 24.61 21.43 -8.74
CA ASN A 24 25.57 21.82 -7.69
C ASN A 24 26.55 22.93 -8.13
N ASP A 25 26.50 23.37 -9.39
CA ASP A 25 27.42 24.39 -9.89
C ASP A 25 26.93 25.79 -9.54
N ASP A 26 27.60 26.37 -8.54
CA ASP A 26 27.29 27.70 -8.00
C ASP A 26 27.76 28.86 -8.88
N SER A 27 28.51 28.58 -9.95
CA SER A 27 29.16 29.61 -10.77
C SER A 27 28.29 30.14 -11.94
N LYS A 28 27.08 29.58 -12.11
CA LYS A 28 26.22 29.84 -13.26
C LYS A 28 25.65 31.25 -13.28
N PHE A 29 25.37 31.73 -14.49
CA PHE A 29 24.81 33.06 -14.74
C PHE A 29 23.51 33.31 -13.96
N GLY A 30 22.56 32.36 -14.01
CA GLY A 30 21.27 32.51 -13.33
C GLY A 30 21.41 32.62 -11.81
N GLN A 31 22.31 31.84 -11.22
CA GLN A 31 22.59 31.89 -9.79
C GLN A 31 23.20 33.22 -9.36
N LYS A 32 24.24 33.68 -10.06
CA LYS A 32 24.86 34.99 -9.82
C LYS A 32 23.85 36.13 -9.95
N MET A 33 22.91 36.03 -10.90
CA MET A 33 21.86 37.03 -11.08
C MET A 33 20.87 37.03 -9.91
N LEU A 34 20.43 35.86 -9.44
CA LEU A 34 19.55 35.73 -8.29
C LEU A 34 20.20 36.26 -7.00
N GLU A 35 21.48 35.90 -6.79
CA GLU A 35 22.26 36.37 -5.64
C GLU A 35 22.39 37.90 -5.62
N LYS A 36 22.63 38.52 -6.78
CA LYS A 36 22.65 39.99 -6.92
C LYS A 36 21.31 40.64 -6.57
N MET A 37 20.20 39.92 -6.73
CA MET A 37 18.85 40.38 -6.38
C MET A 37 18.48 40.05 -4.93
N GLY A 38 19.42 39.56 -4.12
CA GLY A 38 19.22 39.28 -2.69
C GLY A 38 18.72 37.87 -2.38
N TRP A 39 18.59 37.00 -3.37
CA TRP A 39 18.30 35.59 -3.14
C TRP A 39 19.54 34.86 -2.61
N SER A 40 19.37 33.83 -1.78
CA SER A 40 20.48 32.99 -1.31
C SER A 40 20.14 31.52 -1.41
N LYS A 41 21.17 30.70 -1.63
CA LYS A 41 21.03 29.24 -1.83
C LYS A 41 20.27 28.61 -0.66
N GLY A 42 19.24 27.83 -0.98
CA GLY A 42 18.38 27.16 -0.01
C GLY A 42 17.17 27.97 0.46
N LYS A 43 17.04 29.25 0.06
CA LYS A 43 15.85 30.05 0.37
C LYS A 43 14.80 29.96 -0.73
N GLY A 44 13.53 30.02 -0.32
CA GLY A 44 12.40 30.17 -1.21
C GLY A 44 12.39 31.53 -1.90
N LEU A 45 11.76 31.60 -3.07
CA LEU A 45 11.51 32.88 -3.75
C LEU A 45 10.25 33.57 -3.22
N GLY A 46 10.16 34.89 -3.38
CA GLY A 46 9.01 35.70 -2.98
C GLY A 46 9.30 36.65 -1.81
N ALA A 47 8.38 37.57 -1.54
CA ALA A 47 8.57 38.63 -0.55
C ALA A 47 8.81 38.13 0.88
N GLN A 48 8.27 36.95 1.23
CA GLN A 48 8.48 36.29 2.52
C GLN A 48 9.20 34.94 2.36
N GLU A 49 9.93 34.74 1.27
CA GLU A 49 10.63 33.47 0.99
C GLU A 49 9.67 32.26 0.94
N GLN A 50 8.40 32.50 0.57
CA GLN A 50 7.32 31.51 0.64
C GLN A 50 7.36 30.44 -0.47
N GLY A 51 8.18 30.63 -1.50
CA GLY A 51 8.36 29.68 -2.59
C GLY A 51 9.05 28.40 -2.12
N ASN A 52 8.79 27.29 -2.80
CA ASN A 52 9.48 26.05 -2.52
C ASN A 52 10.98 26.18 -2.88
N PRO A 53 11.92 25.89 -1.96
CA PRO A 53 13.35 25.91 -2.26
C PRO A 53 13.78 24.77 -3.18
N GLU A 54 13.00 23.69 -3.27
CA GLU A 54 13.28 22.53 -4.10
C GLU A 54 12.54 22.59 -5.45
N HIS A 55 13.16 22.04 -6.49
CA HIS A 55 12.54 21.88 -7.80
C HIS A 55 11.44 20.80 -7.79
N ILE A 56 10.46 20.94 -8.69
CA ILE A 56 9.40 19.94 -8.86
C ILE A 56 10.01 18.65 -9.44
N ARG A 57 9.77 17.52 -8.78
CA ARG A 57 10.27 16.20 -9.20
C ARG A 57 9.18 15.45 -9.96
N VAL A 58 9.52 14.92 -11.13
CA VAL A 58 8.63 14.07 -11.93
C VAL A 58 9.06 12.62 -11.79
N LYS A 59 8.11 11.74 -11.45
CA LYS A 59 8.35 10.29 -11.45
C LYS A 59 8.17 9.76 -12.88
N VAL A 60 9.23 9.19 -13.44
CA VAL A 60 9.15 8.54 -14.76
C VAL A 60 8.38 7.23 -14.62
N LYS A 61 7.39 7.06 -15.49
CA LYS A 61 6.60 5.84 -15.58
C LYS A 61 7.28 4.86 -16.53
N ASN A 62 7.80 3.76 -15.98
CA ASN A 62 8.49 2.71 -16.75
C ASN A 62 7.63 1.44 -16.92
N ASP A 63 6.44 1.41 -16.33
CA ASP A 63 5.50 0.29 -16.41
C ASP A 63 4.47 0.49 -17.54
N THR A 64 3.88 -0.62 -17.97
CA THR A 64 2.82 -0.65 -19.00
C THR A 64 1.42 -0.50 -18.41
N LEU A 65 1.30 -0.39 -17.09
CA LEU A 65 0.04 -0.32 -16.37
C LEU A 65 -0.72 0.98 -16.68
N GLY A 66 -2.02 1.04 -16.39
CA GLY A 66 -2.81 2.26 -16.49
C GLY A 66 -2.41 3.31 -15.43
N LEU A 67 -2.81 4.57 -15.62
CA LEU A 67 -2.73 5.57 -14.54
C LEU A 67 -3.72 5.16 -13.43
N GLY A 68 -3.29 5.17 -12.17
CA GLY A 68 -4.12 4.75 -11.03
C GLY A 68 -4.14 3.24 -10.74
N ALA A 69 -3.42 2.42 -11.51
CA ALA A 69 -3.20 1.03 -11.16
C ALA A 69 -2.35 0.94 -9.88
N ALA A 70 -2.95 0.49 -8.77
CA ALA A 70 -2.24 0.29 -7.52
C ALA A 70 -1.38 -0.99 -7.61
N ILE A 71 -0.14 -0.92 -7.10
CA ILE A 71 0.80 -2.06 -7.00
C ILE A 71 0.39 -3.01 -5.84
N ASN A 72 -0.84 -2.88 -5.32
CA ASN A 72 -1.28 -3.58 -4.11
C ASN A 72 -1.64 -5.05 -4.35
N HIS A 73 -1.12 -5.67 -5.42
CA HIS A 73 -1.43 -7.05 -5.74
C HIS A 73 -0.57 -8.06 -4.98
N GLU A 74 0.57 -7.65 -4.40
CA GLU A 74 1.48 -8.54 -3.67
C GLU A 74 1.04 -8.76 -2.21
N ASP A 75 0.50 -7.74 -1.54
CA ASP A 75 0.10 -7.86 -0.12
C ASP A 75 -1.08 -8.82 0.11
N ASN A 76 -1.95 -8.99 -0.90
CA ASN A 76 -3.08 -9.91 -0.83
C ASN A 76 -2.67 -11.39 -0.87
N TRP A 77 -1.47 -11.72 -1.39
CA TRP A 77 -0.98 -13.10 -1.41
C TRP A 77 -0.54 -13.58 -0.02
N ILE A 78 0.07 -12.69 0.77
CA ILE A 78 0.59 -13.02 2.11
C ILE A 78 -0.55 -13.25 3.10
N ALA A 79 -1.64 -12.48 2.99
CA ALA A 79 -2.78 -12.57 3.91
C ALA A 79 -3.42 -13.97 3.98
N HIS A 80 -3.47 -14.70 2.86
CA HIS A 80 -4.11 -16.02 2.81
C HIS A 80 -3.22 -17.15 3.37
N GLN A 81 -1.91 -16.92 3.49
CA GLN A 81 -0.99 -17.92 4.01
C GLN A 81 -1.19 -18.15 5.51
N ASP A 82 -1.40 -17.08 6.29
CA ASP A 82 -1.60 -17.16 7.73
C ASP A 82 -2.95 -17.82 8.08
N ASP A 83 -4.02 -17.47 7.36
CA ASP A 83 -5.34 -18.09 7.50
C ASP A 83 -5.29 -19.59 7.19
N PHE A 84 -4.54 -19.98 6.15
CA PHE A 84 -4.37 -21.39 5.78
C PHE A 84 -3.56 -22.16 6.81
N ASN A 85 -2.48 -21.57 7.34
CA ASN A 85 -1.69 -22.17 8.42
C ASN A 85 -2.53 -22.36 9.69
N GLN A 86 -3.39 -21.40 10.02
CA GLN A 86 -4.31 -21.49 11.15
C GLN A 86 -5.33 -22.63 10.98
N LEU A 87 -5.91 -22.79 9.78
CA LEU A 87 -6.81 -23.88 9.46
C LEU A 87 -6.15 -25.25 9.62
N LEU A 88 -4.91 -25.41 9.11
CA LEU A 88 -4.17 -26.66 9.24
C LEU A 88 -3.86 -27.00 10.71
N ALA A 89 -3.50 -26.00 11.52
CA ALA A 89 -3.30 -26.19 12.94
C ALA A 89 -4.59 -26.65 13.65
N GLU A 90 -5.74 -26.04 13.32
CA GLU A 90 -7.04 -26.41 13.87
C GLU A 90 -7.47 -27.83 13.46
N LEU A 91 -7.25 -28.23 12.21
CA LEU A 91 -7.52 -29.59 11.72
C LEU A 91 -6.62 -30.63 12.39
N ASN A 92 -5.32 -30.36 12.53
CA ASN A 92 -4.40 -31.24 13.24
C ASN A 92 -4.78 -31.40 14.71
N ASN A 93 -5.23 -30.32 15.37
CA ASN A 93 -5.74 -30.38 16.74
C ASN A 93 -7.04 -31.19 16.84
N CYS A 94 -7.89 -31.15 15.82
CA CYS A 94 -9.17 -31.87 15.79
C CYS A 94 -8.99 -33.37 15.47
N HIS A 95 -8.04 -33.72 14.61
CA HIS A 95 -7.85 -35.09 14.14
C HIS A 95 -6.73 -35.86 14.85
N GLY A 96 -5.80 -35.16 15.50
CA GLY A 96 -4.60 -35.74 16.12
C GLY A 96 -4.73 -36.20 17.58
N GLN A 97 -5.89 -36.04 18.23
CA GLN A 97 -6.08 -36.50 19.61
C GLN A 97 -6.82 -37.83 19.67
N GLY A 98 -6.05 -38.90 19.51
CA GLY A 98 -6.25 -40.08 20.34
C GLY A 98 -5.73 -39.78 21.75
N GLY A 99 -6.66 -39.61 22.70
CA GLY A 99 -6.38 -39.66 24.15
C GLY A 99 -5.91 -38.35 24.79
N THR A 100 -6.84 -37.58 25.38
CA THR A 100 -6.91 -37.28 26.83
C THR A 100 -7.94 -36.17 27.06
N GLU A 101 -8.97 -36.51 27.82
CA GLU A 101 -10.05 -35.65 28.32
C GLU A 101 -9.54 -34.36 28.99
N SER A 102 -9.98 -33.20 28.50
CA SER A 102 -10.09 -31.97 29.29
C SER A 102 -11.29 -31.14 28.84
N SER A 103 -12.45 -31.53 29.35
CA SER A 103 -13.53 -30.67 29.84
C SER A 103 -13.34 -29.14 29.66
N MET A 104 -13.81 -28.60 28.53
CA MET A 104 -14.48 -27.30 28.52
C MET A 104 -15.80 -27.42 27.77
N LYS A 105 -16.88 -27.49 28.55
CA LYS A 105 -18.26 -27.25 28.10
C LYS A 105 -18.37 -25.80 27.60
N LYS A 106 -17.88 -25.49 26.40
CA LYS A 106 -18.23 -24.25 25.73
C LYS A 106 -19.60 -24.49 25.11
N GLN A 107 -20.64 -24.16 25.88
CA GLN A 107 -22.02 -24.16 25.42
C GLN A 107 -22.06 -23.52 24.02
N LYS A 108 -22.45 -24.29 23.01
CA LYS A 108 -22.87 -23.75 21.73
C LYS A 108 -24.12 -22.91 22.02
N LYS A 109 -23.93 -21.65 22.42
CA LYS A 109 -25.02 -20.68 22.57
C LYS A 109 -25.48 -20.41 21.14
N THR A 110 -26.51 -21.14 20.72
CA THR A 110 -27.19 -20.96 19.45
C THR A 110 -27.51 -19.48 19.32
N PHE A 111 -26.85 -18.82 18.39
CA PHE A 111 -26.90 -17.38 18.32
C PHE A 111 -28.31 -16.97 17.85
N SER A 112 -29.18 -16.55 18.77
CA SER A 112 -30.53 -16.09 18.42
C SER A 112 -30.40 -14.82 17.58
N LEU A 113 -30.65 -14.97 16.28
CA LEU A 113 -30.57 -13.91 15.28
C LEU A 113 -31.61 -12.82 15.58
N GLU A 114 -32.71 -13.18 16.25
CA GLU A 114 -33.76 -12.28 16.71
C GLU A 114 -33.30 -11.33 17.82
N GLU A 115 -32.52 -11.81 18.78
CA GLU A 115 -32.12 -11.02 19.94
C GLU A 115 -31.05 -9.99 19.59
N LYS A 116 -30.07 -10.40 18.77
CA LYS A 116 -29.02 -9.52 18.22
C LYS A 116 -29.57 -8.38 17.37
N SER A 117 -30.65 -8.66 16.64
CA SER A 117 -31.24 -7.69 15.72
C SER A 117 -32.11 -6.66 16.45
N LYS A 118 -32.68 -7.00 17.61
CA LYS A 118 -33.34 -6.05 18.51
C LYS A 118 -32.37 -5.13 19.25
N SER A 119 -31.19 -5.63 19.63
CA SER A 119 -30.23 -4.87 20.46
C SER A 119 -29.31 -3.95 19.67
N SER A 120 -29.22 -4.10 18.34
CA SER A 120 -28.30 -3.34 17.51
C SER A 120 -28.90 -2.04 16.99
N LYS A 121 -28.31 -0.89 17.35
CA LYS A 121 -28.68 0.43 16.83
C LYS A 121 -28.25 0.68 15.37
N LYS A 122 -27.39 -0.17 14.80
CA LYS A 122 -26.88 -0.03 13.41
C LYS A 122 -27.76 -0.72 12.36
N ARG A 123 -28.73 -1.55 12.75
CA ARG A 123 -29.48 -2.40 11.81
C ARG A 123 -30.98 -2.27 12.06
N VAL A 124 -31.76 -2.07 11.01
CA VAL A 124 -33.22 -2.03 11.10
C VAL A 124 -33.71 -3.44 11.45
N HIS A 125 -34.43 -3.56 12.56
CA HIS A 125 -35.01 -4.82 13.01
C HIS A 125 -36.30 -5.12 12.24
N TYR A 126 -36.26 -6.11 11.35
CA TYR A 126 -37.39 -6.50 10.52
C TYR A 126 -38.01 -7.83 10.97
N MET A 127 -39.20 -7.75 11.56
CA MET A 127 -39.83 -8.86 12.28
C MET A 127 -40.32 -10.02 11.41
N LYS A 128 -40.53 -9.81 10.10
CA LYS A 128 -41.12 -10.83 9.22
C LYS A 128 -40.20 -12.02 8.96
N PHE A 129 -38.89 -11.90 9.22
CA PHE A 129 -37.90 -12.96 8.94
C PHE A 129 -37.00 -13.32 10.12
N ALA A 130 -37.13 -12.64 11.27
CA ALA A 130 -36.25 -12.84 12.42
C ALA A 130 -36.73 -13.92 13.40
N LYS A 131 -37.99 -14.34 13.29
CA LYS A 131 -38.61 -15.32 14.20
C LYS A 131 -38.39 -16.74 13.65
N GLY A 132 -37.68 -17.59 14.40
CA GLY A 132 -37.60 -19.03 14.12
C GLY A 132 -38.95 -19.70 14.37
N LYS A 133 -39.21 -20.84 13.69
CA LYS A 133 -40.33 -21.73 14.04
C LYS A 133 -40.02 -22.51 15.31
#